data_AF-A0A6A4L2D3-F1
#
_entry.id   AF-A0A6A4L2D3-F1
#
_cell.length_a   1.000
_cell.length_b   1.000
_cell.length_c   1.000
_cell.angle_alpha   90.00
_cell.angle_beta   90.00
_cell.angle_gamma   90.00
#
_symmetry.space_group_name_H-M   'P 1'
#
loop_
_entity.id
_entity.type
_entity.pdbx_description
1 polymer ?
#
loop_
_entity_poly.entity_id
_entity_poly.type
_entity_poly.pdbx_seq_one_letter_code
_entity_poly.pdbx_strand_id
1 'polypeptide(L)'
;MCEGLRYDDLFDPYYDLDIKEAMNRLPREVIDARNQRLKRAMDLSMKHEYLPEDVQAMQTPFRSYLQDMLALVKRENAEREALGALPLYQRTIP
;
A
#
# COMPACT_ATOMS: atom_id res chain seq x y z
N MET A 1 -6.39 -20.81 2.23
CA MET A 1 -6.35 -20.02 3.48
C MET A 1 -5.97 -18.60 3.12
N CYS A 2 -6.90 -17.65 3.22
CA CYS A 2 -6.70 -16.26 2.79
C CYS A 2 -7.27 -15.32 3.85
N GLU A 3 -6.48 -14.36 4.30
CA GLU A 3 -6.85 -13.35 5.31
C GLU A 3 -7.59 -12.14 4.71
N GLY A 4 -7.88 -12.18 3.40
CA GLY A 4 -8.67 -11.15 2.71
C GLY A 4 -7.92 -9.84 2.43
N LEU A 5 -6.59 -9.90 2.34
CA LEU A 5 -5.74 -8.78 1.94
C LEU A 5 -5.56 -8.71 0.43
N ARG A 6 -5.34 -7.50 -0.10
CA ARG A 6 -4.81 -7.30 -1.45
C ARG A 6 -3.29 -7.28 -1.43
N TYR A 7 -2.65 -7.64 -2.53
CA TYR A 7 -1.18 -7.62 -2.64
C TYR A 7 -0.60 -6.24 -2.29
N ASP A 8 -1.26 -5.18 -2.76
CA ASP A 8 -0.83 -3.81 -2.51
C ASP A 8 -0.90 -3.39 -1.02
N ASP A 9 -1.68 -4.09 -0.19
CA ASP A 9 -1.79 -3.77 1.23
C ASP A 9 -0.50 -4.13 2.02
N LEU A 10 0.33 -5.02 1.47
CA LEU A 10 1.60 -5.46 2.07
C LEU A 10 2.74 -4.43 1.93
N PHE A 11 2.56 -3.40 1.10
CA PHE A 11 3.60 -2.37 0.92
C PHE A 11 3.68 -1.45 2.13
N ASP A 12 4.80 -1.51 2.87
CA ASP A 12 5.02 -0.72 4.09
C ASP A 12 5.49 0.72 3.77
N PRO A 13 4.73 1.75 4.20
CA PRO A 13 5.10 3.16 4.01
C PRO A 13 6.38 3.60 4.74
N TYR A 14 6.82 2.86 5.76
CA TYR A 14 8.06 3.17 6.47
C TYR A 14 9.29 2.66 5.74
N TYR A 15 9.16 1.55 5.01
CA TYR A 15 10.25 1.00 4.21
C TYR A 15 10.50 1.83 2.98
N ASP A 16 9.47 2.26 2.24
CA ASP A 16 9.65 3.03 1.01
C ASP A 16 8.94 4.38 1.12
N LEU A 17 9.71 5.47 1.01
CA LEU A 17 9.17 6.81 1.08
C LEU A 17 8.34 7.14 -0.18
N ASP A 18 8.63 6.51 -1.32
CA ASP A 18 7.83 6.63 -2.54
C ASP A 18 6.42 6.06 -2.32
N ILE A 19 6.31 4.97 -1.55
CA ILE A 19 5.03 4.35 -1.19
C ILE A 19 4.24 5.30 -0.29
N LYS A 20 4.90 5.91 0.70
CA LYS A 20 4.26 6.89 1.59
C LYS A 20 3.73 8.09 0.80
N GLU A 21 4.48 8.60 -0.17
CA GLU A 21 4.03 9.71 -1.00
C GLU A 21 2.87 9.30 -1.92
N ALA A 22 2.98 8.16 -2.60
CA ALA A 22 1.93 7.63 -3.45
C ALA A 22 0.62 7.44 -2.67
N MET A 23 0.69 6.97 -1.43
CA MET A 23 -0.47 6.84 -0.55
C MET A 23 -1.09 8.18 -0.14
N ASN A 24 -0.26 9.20 0.13
CA ASN A 24 -0.77 10.54 0.48
C ASN A 24 -1.49 11.22 -0.69
N ARG A 25 -1.15 10.86 -1.95
CA ARG A 25 -1.79 11.38 -3.16
C ARG A 25 -3.10 10.65 -3.52
N LEU A 26 -3.32 9.44 -3.00
CA LEU A 26 -4.53 8.65 -3.27
C LEU A 26 -5.77 9.23 -2.57
N PRO A 27 -6.99 8.98 -3.10
CA PRO A 27 -8.22 9.37 -2.44
C PRO A 27 -8.36 8.66 -1.10
N ARG A 28 -8.90 9.39 -0.12
CA ARG A 28 -9.03 8.91 1.26
C ARG A 28 -9.85 7.64 1.40
N GLU A 29 -10.87 7.46 0.57
CA GLU A 29 -11.71 6.25 0.54
C GLU A 29 -10.90 4.97 0.27
N VAL A 30 -9.89 5.04 -0.61
CA VAL A 30 -9.02 3.89 -0.92
C VAL A 30 -8.13 3.55 0.27
N ILE A 31 -7.62 4.58 0.97
CA ILE A 31 -6.79 4.43 2.15
C ILE A 31 -7.59 3.87 3.33
N ASP A 32 -8.82 4.35 3.54
CA ASP A 32 -9.70 3.85 4.58
C ASP A 32 -10.11 2.39 4.31
N ALA A 33 -10.40 2.04 3.05
CA ALA A 33 -10.66 0.66 2.65
C ALA A 33 -9.44 -0.26 2.86
N ARG A 34 -8.22 0.22 2.58
CA ARG A 34 -6.97 -0.48 2.92
C ARG A 34 -6.86 -0.72 4.42
N ASN A 35 -7.04 0.33 5.22
CA ASN A 35 -6.93 0.25 6.68
C ASN A 35 -7.96 -0.72 7.28
N GLN A 36 -9.16 -0.79 6.71
CA GLN A 36 -10.18 -1.75 7.13
C GLN A 36 -9.79 -3.19 6.81
N ARG A 37 -9.17 -3.45 5.63
CA ARG A 37 -8.66 -4.78 5.28
C ARG A 37 -7.52 -5.20 6.22
N LEU A 38 -6.57 -4.30 6.49
CA LEU A 38 -5.46 -4.56 7.42
C LEU A 38 -5.95 -4.86 8.84
N LYS A 39 -6.87 -4.05 9.38
CA LYS A 39 -7.44 -4.30 10.71
C LYS A 39 -8.14 -5.65 10.81
N ARG A 40 -8.87 -6.03 9.76
CA ARG A 40 -9.55 -7.33 9.70
C ARG A 40 -8.57 -8.49 9.65
N ALA A 41 -7.54 -8.38 8.82
CA ALA A 41 -6.49 -9.39 8.74
C ALA A 41 -5.76 -9.53 10.08
N MET A 42 -5.47 -8.42 10.77
CA MET A 42 -4.89 -8.44 12.11
C MET A 42 -5.79 -9.15 13.13
N ASP A 43 -7.10 -8.85 13.14
CA ASP A 43 -8.06 -9.51 14.05
C ASP A 43 -8.14 -11.02 13.80
N LEU A 44 -8.20 -11.44 12.54
CA LEU A 44 -8.22 -12.86 12.15
C LEU A 44 -6.92 -13.58 12.49
N SER A 45 -5.78 -12.91 12.25
CA SER A 45 -4.45 -13.43 12.58
C SER A 45 -4.30 -13.62 14.10
N MET A 46 -4.78 -12.66 14.90
CA MET A 46 -4.81 -12.77 16.36
C MET A 46 -5.70 -13.92 16.86
N LYS A 47 -6.81 -14.20 16.18
CA LYS A 47 -7.73 -15.31 16.50
C LYS A 47 -7.26 -16.67 15.95
N HIS A 48 -6.22 -16.69 15.11
CA HIS A 48 -5.84 -17.86 14.32
C HIS A 48 -6.99 -18.45 13.49
N GLU A 49 -7.88 -17.58 13.01
CA GLU A 49 -9.05 -17.94 12.21
C GLU A 49 -8.91 -17.40 10.78
N TYR A 50 -9.63 -18.02 9.84
CA TYR A 50 -9.66 -17.60 8.44
C TYR A 50 -11.00 -16.99 8.07
N LEU A 51 -11.00 -16.19 6.99
CA LEU A 51 -12.23 -15.64 6.44
C LEU A 51 -13.18 -16.78 6.00
N PRO A 52 -14.50 -16.67 6.19
CA PRO A 52 -15.45 -17.63 5.64
C PRO A 52 -15.36 -17.69 4.10
N GLU A 53 -15.62 -18.88 3.53
CA GLU A 53 -15.41 -19.17 2.11
C GLU A 53 -16.17 -18.22 1.17
N ASP A 54 -17.40 -17.83 1.53
CA ASP A 54 -18.22 -16.88 0.77
C ASP A 54 -17.51 -15.53 0.58
N VAL A 55 -16.86 -15.06 1.64
CA VAL A 55 -16.15 -13.77 1.66
C VAL A 55 -14.77 -13.91 1.00
N GLN A 56 -14.14 -15.09 1.07
CA GLN A 56 -12.91 -15.38 0.32
C GLN A 56 -13.15 -15.33 -1.19
N ALA A 57 -14.26 -15.91 -1.67
CA ALA A 57 -14.61 -15.93 -3.09
C ALA A 57 -14.86 -14.51 -3.66
N MET A 58 -15.34 -13.58 -2.83
CA MET A 58 -15.55 -12.18 -3.21
C MET A 58 -14.25 -11.35 -3.21
N GLN A 59 -13.14 -11.88 -2.67
CA GLN A 59 -11.88 -11.13 -2.65
C GLN A 59 -11.29 -10.96 -4.04
N THR A 60 -10.68 -9.79 -4.25
CA THR A 60 -9.98 -9.42 -5.48
C THR A 60 -8.52 -9.11 -5.16
N PRO A 61 -7.68 -10.14 -4.89
CA PRO A 61 -6.33 -9.94 -4.38
C PRO A 61 -5.40 -9.20 -5.37
N PHE A 62 -5.64 -9.35 -6.67
CA PHE A 62 -4.84 -8.76 -7.75
C PHE A 62 -5.35 -7.42 -8.26
N ARG A 63 -6.39 -6.84 -7.66
CA ARG A 63 -6.86 -5.51 -8.03
C ARG A 63 -5.90 -4.47 -7.43
N SER A 64 -4.91 -4.08 -8.22
CA SER A 64 -3.95 -3.05 -7.84
C SER A 64 -4.62 -1.67 -7.78
N TYR A 65 -4.20 -0.89 -6.79
CA TYR A 65 -4.61 0.51 -6.59
C TYR A 65 -3.40 1.43 -6.37
N LEU A 66 -2.23 0.86 -6.10
CA LEU A 66 -1.02 1.61 -5.76
C LEU A 66 -0.01 1.68 -6.93
N GLN A 67 -0.03 0.71 -7.84
CA GLN A 67 0.97 0.57 -8.93
C GLN A 67 1.06 1.81 -9.82
N ASP A 68 -0.08 2.35 -10.27
CA ASP A 68 -0.11 3.52 -11.16
C ASP A 68 0.47 4.77 -10.48
N MET A 69 0.12 4.98 -9.20
CA MET A 69 0.61 6.12 -8.43
C MET A 69 2.10 6.00 -8.09
N LEU A 70 2.56 4.79 -7.80
CA LEU A 70 4.00 4.53 -7.59
C LEU A 70 4.81 4.77 -8.85
N ALA A 71 4.33 4.33 -10.02
CA ALA A 71 5.03 4.57 -11.28
C ALA A 71 5.15 6.07 -11.58
N LEU A 72 4.12 6.85 -11.26
CA LEU A 72 4.13 8.31 -11.42
C LEU A 72 5.15 8.97 -10.50
N VAL A 73 5.16 8.63 -9.21
CA VAL A 73 6.11 9.19 -8.23
C VAL A 73 7.56 8.84 -8.60
N LYS A 74 7.83 7.60 -8.97
CA LYS A 74 9.17 7.17 -9.39
C LYS A 74 9.67 7.91 -10.63
N ARG A 75 8.79 8.14 -11.60
CA ARG A 75 9.12 8.93 -12.79
C ARG A 75 9.43 10.38 -12.42
N GLU A 76 8.63 11.01 -11.56
CA GLU A 76 8.86 12.39 -11.10
C GLU A 76 10.21 12.51 -10.38
N ASN A 77 10.54 11.54 -9.53
CA ASN A 77 11.82 11.50 -8.82
C ASN A 77 13.01 11.32 -9.77
N ALA A 78 12.90 10.41 -10.75
CA ALA A 78 13.95 10.19 -11.75
C ALA A 78 14.18 11.43 -12.65
N GLU A 79 13.11 12.12 -13.05
CA GLU A 79 13.20 13.37 -13.81
C GLU A 79 13.91 14.47 -13.00
N ARG A 80 13.61 14.59 -11.70
CA ARG A 80 14.27 15.57 -10.82
C ARG A 80 15.75 15.25 -10.58
N GLU A 81 16.07 13.97 -10.39
CA GLU A 81 17.45 13.52 -10.23
C GLU A 81 18.27 13.81 -11.49
N ALA A 82 17.70 13.59 -12.68
CA ALA A 82 18.33 13.95 -13.95
C ALA A 82 18.56 15.47 -14.11
N LEU A 83 17.69 16.29 -13.50
CA LEU A 83 17.85 17.75 -13.45
C LEU A 83 18.83 18.23 -12.36
N GLY A 84 19.40 17.32 -11.56
CA GLY A 84 20.35 17.64 -10.50
C GLY A 84 19.73 18.29 -9.26
N ALA A 85 18.42 18.15 -9.06
CA ALA A 85 17.72 18.68 -7.89
C ALA A 85 17.94 17.82 -6.63
N LEU A 86 17.82 18.43 -5.45
CA LEU A 86 17.86 17.72 -4.17
C LEU A 86 16.65 16.79 -3.99
N PRO A 87 16.79 15.67 -3.25
CA PRO A 87 15.69 14.77 -2.98
C PRO A 87 14.58 15.46 -2.17
N LEU A 88 13.31 15.18 -2.52
CA LEU A 88 12.13 15.76 -1.85
C LEU A 88 11.98 15.31 -0.39
N TYR A 89 12.37 14.07 -0.13
CA TYR A 89 12.32 13.45 1.19
C TYR A 89 13.54 12.54 1.35
N GLN A 90 14.04 12.48 2.57
CA GLN A 90 15.17 11.63 2.91
C GLN A 90 14.79 10.80 4.13
N ARG A 91 15.23 9.54 4.17
CA ARG A 91 15.08 8.72 5.37
C ARG A 91 15.90 9.36 6.48
N THR A 92 15.28 9.57 7.65
CA THR A 92 16.00 9.96 8.85
C THR A 92 16.91 8.81 9.29
N ILE A 93 18.19 9.11 9.50
CA ILE A 93 19.15 8.13 10.03
C ILE A 93 18.75 7.84 11.49
N PRO A 94 18.57 6.56 11.88
CA PRO A 94 18.24 6.20 13.25
C PRO A 94 19.36 6.50 14.23
#